data_AF-A0AAU0U5Z5-F1
#
_entry.id   AF-A0AAU0U5Z5-F1
#
_cell.length_a   1.000
_cell.length_b   1.000
_cell.length_c   1.000
_cell.angle_alpha   90.00
_cell.angle_beta   90.00
_cell.angle_gamma   90.00
#
_symmetry.space_group_name_H-M   'P 1'
#
loop_
_entity.id
_entity.type
_entity.pdbx_description
1 polymer ?
#
loop_
_entity_poly.entity_id
_entity_poly.type
_entity_poly.pdbx_seq_one_letter_code
_entity_poly.pdbx_strand_id
1 'polypeptide(L)'
;MANDQRCNTFDLHQLLHWADQQGRMHDLKQALFAADFTSCRNLSDHSVLADVAAEVGLERAEALAVLEDQRFATDVRTAESAWINQGIRGVPAMIFNRRHLVTGAQGVENYTRILQQLAETNN
;
A
#
# COMPACT_ATOMS: atom_id res chain seq x y z
N MET A 1 28.06 6.12 -6.53
CA MET A 1 27.46 5.35 -5.42
C MET A 1 26.17 6.06 -5.08
N ALA A 2 25.02 5.47 -5.44
CA ALA A 2 23.73 6.07 -5.16
C ALA A 2 23.50 6.04 -3.64
N ASN A 3 23.18 7.20 -3.08
CA ASN A 3 22.85 7.38 -1.67
C ASN A 3 21.68 6.44 -1.33
N ASP A 4 21.89 5.45 -0.46
CA ASP A 4 20.84 4.61 0.13
C ASP A 4 20.02 5.47 1.10
N GLN A 5 19.32 6.46 0.55
CA GLN A 5 18.29 7.19 1.24
C GLN A 5 17.13 6.22 1.36
N ARG A 6 17.09 5.49 2.48
CA ARG A 6 15.97 4.59 2.84
C ARG A 6 14.66 5.27 2.44
N CYS A 7 14.00 4.78 1.40
CA CYS A 7 12.70 5.26 0.98
C CYS A 7 11.76 5.07 2.17
N ASN A 8 11.37 6.17 2.79
CA ASN A 8 10.34 6.13 3.80
C ASN A 8 9.02 5.94 3.07
N THR A 9 8.46 4.73 3.13
CA THR A 9 7.21 4.40 2.46
C THR A 9 6.00 5.10 3.08
N PHE A 10 6.16 5.87 4.16
CA PHE A 10 5.09 6.64 4.79
C PHE A 10 4.43 7.63 3.81
N ASP A 11 5.24 8.32 2.99
CA ASP A 11 4.74 9.23 1.96
C ASP A 11 3.93 8.49 0.88
N LEU A 12 4.39 7.31 0.49
CA LEU A 12 3.65 6.43 -0.44
C LEU A 12 2.32 6.00 0.19
N HIS A 13 2.29 5.70 1.48
CA HIS A 13 1.06 5.35 2.18
C HIS A 13 0.07 6.52 2.29
N GLN A 14 0.54 7.76 2.40
CA GLN A 14 -0.32 8.95 2.34
C GLN A 14 -0.91 9.14 0.94
N LEU A 15 -0.10 8.98 -0.11
CA LEU A 15 -0.60 9.01 -1.48
C LEU A 15 -1.60 7.89 -1.76
N LEU A 16 -1.39 6.69 -1.24
CA LEU A 16 -2.35 5.59 -1.35
C LEU A 16 -3.67 5.90 -0.63
N HIS A 17 -3.62 6.52 0.55
CA HIS A 17 -4.82 6.97 1.26
C HIS A 17 -5.59 8.01 0.46
N TRP A 18 -4.91 9.02 -0.07
CA TRP A 18 -5.50 10.04 -0.95
C TRP A 18 -6.08 9.45 -2.24
N ALA A 19 -5.37 8.52 -2.88
CA ALA A 19 -5.84 7.85 -4.10
C ALA A 19 -7.06 6.97 -3.84
N ASP A 20 -7.21 6.41 -2.63
CA ASP A 20 -8.39 5.64 -2.23
C ASP A 20 -9.66 6.50 -2.22
N GLN A 21 -9.55 7.77 -1.77
CA GLN A 21 -10.66 8.74 -1.82
C GLN A 21 -11.13 9.04 -3.25
N GLN A 22 -10.31 8.74 -4.25
CA GLN A 22 -10.60 8.90 -5.67
C GLN A 22 -10.90 7.57 -6.39
N GLY A 23 -10.91 6.44 -5.65
CA GLY A 23 -11.10 5.11 -6.22
C GLY A 23 -9.92 4.60 -7.05
N ARG A 24 -8.71 5.18 -6.88
CA ARG A 24 -7.50 4.87 -7.66
C ARG A 24 -6.37 4.23 -6.84
N MET A 25 -6.63 3.83 -5.60
CA MET A 25 -5.61 3.20 -4.73
C MET A 25 -4.95 1.99 -5.39
N HIS A 26 -5.73 1.10 -6.02
CA HIS A 26 -5.18 -0.09 -6.66
C HIS A 26 -4.21 0.26 -7.79
N ASP A 27 -4.62 1.15 -8.69
CA ASP A 27 -3.81 1.57 -9.83
C ASP A 27 -2.51 2.22 -9.36
N LEU A 28 -2.59 3.15 -8.41
CA LEU A 28 -1.42 3.80 -7.84
C LEU A 28 -0.49 2.80 -7.16
N LYS A 29 -1.03 1.83 -6.41
CA LYS A 29 -0.22 0.78 -5.77
C LYS A 29 0.54 -0.06 -6.79
N GLN A 30 -0.10 -0.43 -7.91
CA GLN A 30 0.56 -1.16 -8.99
C GLN A 30 1.67 -0.32 -9.64
N ALA A 31 1.39 0.96 -9.90
CA ALA A 31 2.38 1.87 -10.48
C ALA A 31 3.60 2.09 -9.56
N LEU A 32 3.37 2.25 -8.26
CA LEU A 32 4.45 2.36 -7.27
C LEU A 32 5.28 1.06 -7.17
N PHE A 33 4.65 -0.12 -7.23
CA PHE A 33 5.38 -1.38 -7.29
C PHE A 33 6.22 -1.52 -8.55
N ALA A 34 5.70 -1.13 -9.71
CA ALA A 34 6.48 -1.13 -10.96
C ALA A 34 7.66 -0.14 -10.87
N ALA A 35 7.42 1.06 -10.35
CA ALA A 35 8.43 2.09 -10.18
C ALA A 35 9.58 1.64 -9.25
N ASP A 36 9.27 0.94 -8.16
CA ASP A 36 10.25 0.42 -7.20
C ASP A 36 10.96 -0.84 -7.73
N PHE A 37 10.19 -1.91 -7.98
CA PHE A 37 10.74 -3.25 -8.22
C PHE A 37 11.15 -3.53 -9.67
N THR A 38 10.72 -2.71 -10.63
CA THR A 38 11.04 -2.92 -12.06
C THR A 38 11.90 -1.80 -12.62
N SER A 39 11.53 -0.54 -12.34
CA SER A 39 12.19 0.63 -12.95
C SER A 39 13.24 1.28 -12.06
N CYS A 40 13.41 0.84 -10.82
CA CYS A 40 14.38 1.40 -9.85
C CYS A 40 14.31 2.93 -9.73
N ARG A 41 13.10 3.50 -9.79
CA ARG A 41 12.89 4.95 -9.65
C ARG A 41 13.13 5.38 -8.20
N ASN A 42 13.61 6.61 -8.00
CA ASN A 42 13.83 7.16 -6.67
C ASN A 42 12.51 7.58 -6.01
N LEU A 43 11.85 6.65 -5.32
CA LEU A 43 10.59 6.91 -4.61
C LEU A 43 10.74 7.72 -3.31
N SER A 44 11.95 8.20 -2.98
CA SER A 44 12.16 9.22 -1.94
C SER A 44 11.98 10.65 -2.46
N ASP A 45 11.84 10.83 -3.78
CA ASP A 45 11.66 12.14 -4.41
C ASP A 45 10.16 12.41 -4.66
N HIS A 46 9.63 13.47 -4.04
CA HIS A 46 8.23 13.87 -4.19
C HIS A 46 7.84 14.16 -5.64
N SER A 47 8.76 14.68 -6.46
CA SER A 47 8.49 14.90 -7.88
C SER A 47 8.29 13.57 -8.62
N VAL A 48 9.11 12.56 -8.34
CA VAL A 48 8.98 11.22 -8.91
C VAL A 48 7.67 10.57 -8.44
N LEU A 49 7.31 10.70 -7.18
CA LEU A 49 6.04 10.18 -6.65
C LEU A 49 4.82 10.83 -7.32
N ALA A 50 4.85 12.15 -7.50
CA ALA A 50 3.80 12.88 -8.18
C ALA A 50 3.70 12.49 -9.67
N ASP A 51 4.83 12.24 -10.33
CA ASP A 51 4.85 11.73 -11.71
C ASP A 51 4.21 10.33 -11.80
N VAL A 52 4.53 9.41 -10.88
CA VAL A 52 3.89 8.07 -10.80
C VAL A 52 2.38 8.20 -10.58
N ALA A 53 1.93 9.13 -9.74
CA ALA A 53 0.50 9.39 -9.55
C ALA A 53 -0.16 9.91 -10.84
N ALA A 54 0.51 10.80 -11.57
CA ALA A 54 0.03 11.33 -12.85
C ALA A 54 -0.07 10.24 -13.94
N GLU A 55 0.83 9.26 -13.95
CA GLU A 55 0.79 8.11 -14.89
C GLU A 55 -0.48 7.28 -14.74
N VAL A 56 -1.06 7.22 -13.54
CA VAL A 56 -2.36 6.60 -13.30
C VAL A 56 -3.52 7.59 -13.39
N GLY A 57 -3.31 8.82 -13.87
CA GLY A 57 -4.38 9.81 -14.07
C GLY A 57 -4.87 10.49 -12.79
N LEU A 58 -4.08 10.48 -11.72
CA LEU A 58 -4.27 11.36 -10.56
C LEU A 58 -3.65 12.73 -10.85
N GLU A 59 -4.13 13.78 -10.17
CA GLU A 59 -3.61 15.14 -10.40
C GLU A 59 -2.23 15.31 -9.73
N ARG A 60 -1.24 15.73 -10.51
CA ARG A 60 0.16 15.80 -10.09
C ARG A 60 0.38 16.87 -9.02
N ALA A 61 -0.23 18.05 -9.15
CA ALA A 61 -0.04 19.14 -8.20
C ALA A 61 -0.67 18.81 -6.84
N GLU A 62 -1.82 18.13 -6.82
CA GLU A 62 -2.46 17.65 -5.60
C GLU A 62 -1.65 16.52 -4.95
N ALA A 63 -1.06 15.62 -5.74
CA ALA A 63 -0.12 14.62 -5.21
C ALA A 63 1.06 15.30 -4.49
N LEU A 64 1.64 16.36 -5.07
CA LEU A 64 2.68 17.16 -4.41
C LEU A 64 2.15 17.85 -3.15
N ALA A 65 0.95 18.44 -3.20
CA ALA A 65 0.37 19.12 -2.05
C ALA A 65 0.15 18.16 -0.87
N VAL A 66 -0.37 16.95 -1.13
CA VAL A 66 -0.54 15.89 -0.12
C VAL A 66 0.79 15.49 0.51
N LEU A 67 1.84 15.38 -0.29
CA LEU A 67 3.18 15.05 0.18
C LEU A 67 3.81 16.19 1.00
N GLU A 68 3.55 17.44 0.63
CA GLU A 68 4.10 18.62 1.30
C GLU A 68 3.39 18.91 2.63
N ASP A 69 2.05 18.90 2.64
CA ASP A 69 1.28 19.26 3.83
C ASP A 69 1.01 18.08 4.77
N GLN A 70 1.27 16.85 4.32
CA GLN A 70 1.17 15.63 5.12
C GLN A 70 -0.23 15.46 5.76
N ARG A 71 -1.28 15.95 5.10
CA ARG A 71 -2.64 16.02 5.67
C ARG A 71 -3.24 14.66 6.05
N PHE A 72 -2.72 13.56 5.51
CA PHE A 72 -3.17 12.19 5.80
C PHE A 72 -2.27 11.44 6.80
N ALA A 73 -1.25 12.09 7.36
CA ALA A 73 -0.29 11.45 8.24
C ALA A 73 -0.97 10.79 9.46
N THR A 74 -1.92 11.49 10.09
CA THR A 74 -2.66 10.97 11.25
C THR A 74 -3.51 9.75 10.89
N ASP A 75 -4.17 9.76 9.74
CA ASP A 75 -5.03 8.64 9.30
C ASP A 75 -4.19 7.40 9.01
N VAL A 76 -3.06 7.56 8.32
CA VAL A 76 -2.13 6.46 8.04
C VAL A 76 -1.56 5.86 9.33
N ARG A 77 -1.15 6.69 10.30
CA ARG A 77 -0.64 6.21 11.60
C ARG A 77 -1.71 5.53 12.45
N THR A 78 -2.92 6.05 12.42
CA THR A 78 -4.08 5.44 13.09
C THR A 78 -4.35 4.05 12.52
N ALA A 79 -4.40 3.92 11.20
CA ALA A 79 -4.61 2.65 10.51
C ALA A 79 -3.49 1.63 10.80
N GLU A 80 -2.22 2.05 10.72
CA GLU A 80 -1.06 1.24 11.08
C GLU A 80 -1.16 0.72 12.52
N SER A 81 -1.43 1.62 13.47
CA SER A 81 -1.54 1.30 14.90
C SER A 81 -2.69 0.33 15.18
N ALA A 82 -3.82 0.49 14.48
CA ALA A 82 -4.96 -0.42 14.61
C ALA A 82 -4.60 -1.86 14.21
N TRP A 83 -3.78 -2.05 13.16
CA TRP A 83 -3.32 -3.39 12.74
C TRP A 83 -2.27 -3.97 13.68
N ILE A 84 -1.33 -3.14 14.14
CA ILE A 84 -0.32 -3.53 15.13
C ILE A 84 -0.99 -4.01 16.43
N ASN A 85 -2.02 -3.30 16.90
CA ASN A 85 -2.80 -3.64 18.09
C ASN A 85 -3.62 -4.92 17.92
N GLN A 86 -3.95 -5.29 16.67
CA GLN A 86 -4.57 -6.58 16.34
C GLN A 86 -3.54 -7.72 16.18
N GLY A 87 -2.27 -7.49 16.53
CA GLY A 87 -1.23 -8.50 16.51
C GLY A 87 -0.54 -8.69 15.16
N ILE A 88 -0.81 -7.85 14.16
CA ILE A 88 -0.13 -7.89 12.88
C ILE A 88 1.31 -7.38 13.05
N ARG A 89 2.29 -8.22 12.72
CA ARG A 89 3.73 -7.92 12.85
C ARG A 89 4.49 -7.97 11.52
N GLY A 90 3.84 -8.34 10.42
CA GLY A 90 4.49 -8.48 9.12
C GLY A 90 3.47 -8.45 7.98
N VAL A 91 3.94 -8.08 6.80
CA VAL A 91 3.17 -7.98 5.55
C VAL A 91 3.76 -8.91 4.47
N PRO A 92 2.96 -9.37 3.48
CA PRO A 92 1.52 -9.19 3.38
C PRO A 92 0.77 -9.99 4.46
N ALA A 93 -0.35 -9.46 4.92
CA ALA A 93 -1.26 -10.11 5.87
C ALA A 93 -2.68 -10.03 5.33
N MET A 94 -3.35 -11.18 5.27
CA MET A 94 -4.72 -11.31 4.80
C MET A 94 -5.59 -11.81 5.95
N ILE A 95 -6.72 -11.13 6.19
CA ILE A 95 -7.68 -11.52 7.22
C ILE A 95 -8.98 -11.92 6.54
N PHE A 96 -9.35 -13.20 6.62
CA PHE A 96 -10.60 -13.71 6.06
C PHE A 96 -11.69 -13.76 7.13
N ASN A 97 -12.86 -13.22 6.80
CA ASN A 97 -14.05 -13.18 7.69
C ASN A 97 -13.75 -12.67 9.10
N ARG A 98 -12.78 -11.75 9.25
CA ARG A 98 -12.32 -11.20 10.54
C ARG A 98 -11.88 -12.25 11.58
N ARG A 99 -11.61 -13.49 11.15
CA ARG A 99 -11.33 -14.63 12.03
C ARG A 99 -10.04 -15.37 11.69
N HIS A 100 -9.68 -15.42 10.40
CA HIS A 100 -8.54 -16.21 9.94
C HIS A 100 -7.45 -15.30 9.38
N LEU A 101 -6.37 -15.15 10.14
CA LEU A 101 -5.17 -14.43 9.74
C LEU A 101 -4.22 -15.36 8.97
N VAL A 102 -3.81 -14.92 7.80
CA VAL A 102 -2.81 -15.58 6.95
C VAL A 102 -1.71 -14.58 6.66
N THR A 103 -0.48 -14.87 7.09
CA THR A 103 0.68 -14.00 6.93
C THR A 103 1.64 -14.51 5.87
N GLY A 104 2.29 -13.61 5.14
CA GLY A 104 3.25 -13.92 4.08
C GLY A 104 2.61 -14.11 2.71
N ALA A 105 3.44 -14.09 1.66
CA ALA A 105 3.02 -14.33 0.30
C ALA A 105 2.81 -15.85 0.08
N GLN A 106 1.57 -16.31 0.23
CA GLN A 106 1.26 -17.74 0.31
C GLN A 106 1.11 -18.47 -1.04
N GLY A 107 1.08 -17.75 -2.16
CA GLY A 107 0.85 -18.33 -3.49
C GLY A 107 -0.62 -18.71 -3.76
N VAL A 108 -0.95 -18.91 -5.04
CA VAL A 108 -2.33 -19.08 -5.51
C VAL A 108 -2.95 -20.38 -5.00
N GLU A 109 -2.19 -21.47 -5.00
CA GLU A 109 -2.66 -22.79 -4.58
C GLU A 109 -3.05 -22.79 -3.09
N ASN A 110 -2.25 -22.14 -2.24
CA ASN A 110 -2.54 -22.08 -0.82
C ASN A 110 -3.75 -21.18 -0.53
N TYR A 111 -3.84 -20.01 -1.18
CA TYR A 111 -5.03 -19.17 -1.05
C TYR A 111 -6.30 -19.88 -1.54
N THR A 112 -6.23 -20.64 -2.62
CA THR A 112 -7.37 -21.43 -3.13
C THR A 112 -7.85 -22.43 -2.08
N ARG A 113 -6.92 -23.19 -1.46
CA ARG A 113 -7.24 -24.14 -0.40
C ARG A 113 -7.88 -23.46 0.82
N ILE A 114 -7.30 -22.33 1.26
CA ILE A 114 -7.82 -21.54 2.38
C ILE A 114 -9.26 -21.10 2.09
N LEU A 115 -9.51 -20.53 0.91
CA LEU A 115 -10.83 -20.05 0.52
C LEU A 115 -11.87 -21.19 0.44
N GLN A 116 -11.50 -22.35 -0.10
CA GLN A 116 -12.36 -23.53 -0.15
C GLN A 116 -12.74 -24.01 1.26
N GLN A 117 -11.76 -24.18 2.14
CA GLN A 117 -12.00 -24.61 3.53
C GLN A 117 -12.91 -23.62 4.29
N LEU A 118 -12.72 -22.32 4.06
CA LEU A 118 -13.55 -21.29 4.68
C LEU A 118 -14.98 -21.26 4.12
N ALA A 119 -15.18 -21.58 2.84
CA ALA A 119 -16.52 -21.70 2.26
C ALA A 119 -17.29 -22.89 2.85
N GLU A 120 -16.62 -24.02 3.05
CA GLU A 120 -17.21 -25.24 3.64
C GLU A 120 -17.57 -25.06 5.12
N THR A 121 -16.76 -24.34 5.89
CA THR A 121 -16.96 -24.15 7.34
C THR A 121 -18.09 -23.15 7.67
N ASN A 122 -18.60 -22.38 6.70
CA ASN A 122 -19.70 -21.43 6.88
C ASN A 122 -21.06 -21.95 6.34
N ASN A 123 -21.12 -23.23 5.92
CA ASN A 123 -22.37 -23.97 5.69
C ASN A 123 -22.68 -24.87 6.90
#